data_AF-A0A0U4E7Z6-F1
#
_entry.id   AF-A0A0U4E7Z6-F1
#
_cell.length_a   1.000
_cell.length_b   1.000
_cell.length_c   1.000
_cell.angle_alpha   90.00
_cell.angle_beta   90.00
_cell.angle_gamma   90.00
#
_symmetry.space_group_name_H-M   'P 1'
#
loop_
_entity.id
_entity.type
_entity.pdbx_description
1 polymer ?
#
loop_
_entity_poly.entity_id
_entity_poly.type
_entity_poly.pdbx_seq_one_letter_code
_entity_poly.pdbx_strand_id
1 'polypeptide(L)' 'MQYMERLIKLKGEKIAIMKMRKHAAWYLKGLKGNSKMRRKINETETRESLLNILYSFAEEPEAKSHAS' A
#
# COMPACT_ATOMS: atom_id res chain seq x y z
N MET A 1 -9.87 2.70 2.54
CA MET A 1 -10.75 1.92 1.63
C MET A 1 -11.65 2.75 0.74
N GLN A 2 -12.48 3.65 1.28
CA GLN A 2 -13.43 4.44 0.47
C GLN A 2 -12.78 5.29 -0.64
N TYR A 3 -11.54 5.74 -0.44
CA TYR A 3 -10.77 6.47 -1.45
C TYR A 3 -10.43 5.62 -2.69
N MET A 4 -10.09 4.34 -2.51
CA MET A 4 -9.77 3.43 -3.61
C MET A 4 -11.01 3.15 -4.45
N GLU A 5 -12.16 2.87 -3.81
CA GLU A 5 -13.44 2.67 -4.50
C GLU A 5 -13.82 3.86 -5.38
N ARG A 6 -13.69 5.06 -4.83
CA ARG A 6 -13.97 6.30 -5.56
C ARG A 6 -13.02 6.46 -6.74
N LEU A 7 -11.75 6.12 -6.57
CA LEU A 7 -10.75 6.16 -7.65
C LEU A 7 -11.04 5.16 -8.76
N ILE A 8 -11.46 3.94 -8.42
CA ILE A 8 -11.87 2.92 -9.39
C ILE A 8 -13.07 3.43 -10.19
N LYS A 9 -14.10 3.96 -9.53
CA LYS A 9 -15.28 4.51 -10.19
C LYS A 9 -14.97 5.69 -11.13
N LEU A 10 -14.01 6.55 -10.77
CA LEU A 10 -13.72 7.76 -11.53
C LEU A 10 -12.65 7.59 -12.61
N LYS A 11 -11.70 6.67 -12.44
CA LYS A 11 -10.51 6.56 -13.31
C LYS A 11 -10.21 5.13 -13.77
N GLY A 12 -11.01 4.15 -13.36
CA GLY A 12 -10.78 2.74 -13.63
C GLY A 12 -9.78 2.10 -12.68
N GLU A 13 -9.83 0.77 -12.62
CA GLU A 13 -9.07 -0.03 -11.65
C GLU A 13 -7.56 0.13 -11.79
N LYS A 14 -7.03 0.08 -13.01
CA LYS A 14 -5.59 0.22 -13.27
C LYS A 14 -5.02 1.53 -12.72
N ILE A 15 -5.70 2.65 -12.96
CA ILE A 15 -5.26 3.98 -12.48
C ILE A 15 -5.38 4.08 -10.96
N ALA A 16 -6.46 3.52 -10.39
CA ALA A 16 -6.65 3.46 -8.94
C ALA A 16 -5.51 2.70 -8.26
N ILE A 17 -5.17 1.52 -8.76
CA ILE A 17 -4.10 0.68 -8.22
C ILE A 17 -2.75 1.39 -8.32
N MET A 18 -2.40 1.96 -9.48
CA MET A 18 -1.13 2.70 -9.63
C MET A 18 -0.98 3.85 -8.62
N LYS A 19 -2.05 4.63 -8.40
CA LYS A 19 -2.06 5.70 -7.39
C LYS A 19 -1.88 5.15 -5.98
N MET A 20 -2.56 4.05 -5.66
CA MET A 20 -2.48 3.42 -4.34
C MET A 20 -1.09 2.79 -4.10
N ARG A 21 -0.45 2.19 -5.11
CA ARG A 21 0.94 1.70 -5.01
C ARG A 21 1.90 2.82 -4.63
N LYS A 22 1.80 3.98 -5.29
CA LYS A 22 2.63 5.15 -4.98
C LYS A 22 2.39 5.65 -3.56
N HIS A 23 1.13 5.69 -3.12
CA HIS A 23 0.78 6.11 -1.77
C HIS A 23 1.34 5.16 -0.71
N ALA A 24 1.17 3.85 -0.91
CA ALA A 24 1.66 2.83 0.01
C ALA A 24 3.21 2.78 0.05
N ALA A 25 3.89 2.86 -1.10
CA ALA A 25 5.35 2.93 -1.16
C ALA A 25 5.92 4.18 -0.46
N TRP A 26 5.18 5.30 -0.45
CA TRP A 26 5.57 6.51 0.27
C TRP A 26 5.50 6.32 1.80
N TYR A 27 4.42 5.72 2.31
CA TYR A 27 4.33 5.39 3.75
C TYR A 27 5.45 4.47 4.22
N LEU A 28 5.89 3.56 3.36
CA LEU A 28 6.99 2.66 3.70
C LEU A 28 8.36 3.34 3.72
N LYS A 29 8.55 4.54 3.16
CA LYS A 29 9.89 5.13 2.98
C LYS A 29 10.71 5.28 4.29
N GLY A 30 10.07 5.29 5.47
CA GLY A 30 10.73 5.42 6.78
C GLY A 30 10.92 4.12 7.60
N LEU A 31 10.39 2.97 7.16
CA LEU A 31 10.36 1.77 8.01
C LEU A 31 11.59 0.86 7.81
N LYS A 32 12.35 0.57 8.86
CA LYS A 32 13.54 -0.29 8.75
C LYS A 32 13.12 -1.73 8.36
N GLY A 33 13.55 -2.21 7.19
CA GLY A 33 13.29 -3.59 6.72
C GLY A 33 12.16 -3.77 5.70
N ASN A 34 11.56 -2.69 5.18
CA ASN A 34 10.40 -2.79 4.28
C ASN A 34 10.71 -3.12 2.81
N SER A 35 11.96 -3.36 2.43
CA SER A 35 12.37 -3.54 1.02
C SER A 35 11.56 -4.64 0.31
N LYS A 36 11.31 -5.76 0.99
CA LYS A 36 10.47 -6.87 0.51
C LYS A 36 9.01 -6.45 0.33
N MET A 37 8.49 -5.61 1.22
CA MET A 37 7.12 -5.11 1.16
C MET A 37 6.94 -4.12 0.01
N ARG A 38 7.88 -3.19 -0.14
CA ARG A 38 7.88 -2.22 -1.24
C ARG A 38 7.91 -2.90 -2.61
N ARG A 39 8.67 -4.00 -2.73
CA ARG A 39 8.68 -4.85 -3.93
C ARG A 39 7.31 -5.45 -4.21
N LYS A 40 6.69 -6.09 -3.21
CA LYS A 40 5.34 -6.66 -3.32
C LYS A 40 4.29 -5.62 -3.74
N ILE A 41 4.34 -4.41 -3.17
CA ILE A 41 3.43 -3.31 -3.52
C ILE A 41 3.64 -2.87 -4.97
N ASN A 42 4.89 -2.73 -5.42
CA ASN A 42 5.16 -2.29 -6.78
C ASN A 42 4.71 -3.32 -7.84
N GLU A 43 4.80 -4.60 -7.51
CA GLU A 43 4.45 -5.74 -8.38
C GLU A 43 2.95 -6.09 -8.38
N THR A 44 2.14 -5.49 -7.50
CA THR A 44 0.74 -5.90 -7.33
C THR A 44 -0.18 -5.32 -8.40
N GLU A 45 -0.90 -6.15 -9.16
CA GLU A 45 -1.73 -5.68 -10.28
C GLU A 45 -3.22 -5.64 -9.98
N THR A 46 -3.67 -6.29 -8.91
CA THR A 46 -5.08 -6.39 -8.57
C THR A 46 -5.41 -5.61 -7.30
N ARG A 47 -6.66 -5.16 -7.22
CA ARG A 47 -7.17 -4.52 -6.01
C ARG A 47 -6.98 -5.42 -4.80
N GLU A 48 -7.43 -6.66 -4.89
CA GLU A 48 -7.42 -7.61 -3.79
C GLU A 48 -6.01 -7.83 -3.23
N SER A 49 -5.02 -8.04 -4.10
CA SER A 49 -3.63 -8.21 -3.69
C SER A 49 -3.09 -6.97 -2.98
N LEU A 50 -3.41 -5.77 -3.49
CA LEU A 50 -3.02 -4.52 -2.84
C LEU A 50 -3.68 -4.36 -1.47
N LEU A 51 -4.96 -4.73 -1.35
CA LEU A 51 -5.69 -4.69 -0.09
C LEU A 51 -5.10 -5.66 0.94
N ASN A 52 -4.80 -6.88 0.52
CA ASN A 52 -4.16 -7.86 1.40
C ASN A 52 -2.84 -7.33 1.94
N ILE A 53 -2.00 -6.73 1.08
CA ILE A 53 -0.74 -6.12 1.51
C ILE A 53 -0.98 -4.97 2.51
N LEU A 54 -1.97 -4.11 2.25
CA LEU A 54 -2.30 -2.98 3.13
C LEU A 54 -2.91 -3.43 4.47
N TYR A 55 -3.73 -4.48 4.49
CA TYR A 55 -4.28 -5.04 5.73
C TYR A 55 -3.21 -5.73 6.55
N SER A 56 -2.33 -6.51 5.91
CA SER A 56 -1.15 -7.08 6.59
C SER A 56 -0.27 -6.01 7.23
N PHE A 57 -0.25 -4.80 6.66
CA PHE A 57 0.46 -3.66 7.24
C PHE A 57 -0.30 -2.99 8.40
N ALA A 58 -1.62 -2.84 8.29
CA ALA A 58 -2.44 -2.24 9.34
C ALA A 58 -2.57 -3.14 10.58
N GLU A 59 -2.46 -4.46 10.41
CA GLU A 59 -2.46 -5.45 11.49
C GLU A 59 -1.09 -5.68 12.12
N GLU A 60 0.02 -5.12 11.58
CA GLU A 60 1.28 -5.06 12.32
C GLU A 60 1.16 -3.99 13.41
N PRO A 61 1.09 -4.37 14.70
CA PRO A 61 0.90 -3.40 15.78
C PRO A 61 2.15 -2.54 15.91
N GLU A 62 2.04 -1.26 15.54
CA GLU A 62 2.90 -0.11 15.96
C GLU A 62 4.39 -0.41 16.23
N ALA A 63 5.00 -1.32 15.47
CA ALA A 63 6.38 -1.72 15.71
C ALA A 63 7.31 -0.75 14.99
N LYS A 64 7.62 0.34 15.72
CA LYS A 64 8.73 1.30 15.54
C LYS A 64 8.29 2.74 15.21
N SER A 65 7.40 3.28 16.04
CA SER A 65 7.63 4.63 16.56
C SER A 65 8.81 4.58 17.55
N HIS A 66 10.02 4.73 17.02
CA HIS A 66 11.15 5.43 17.65
C HIS A 66 12.38 5.18 16.78
N ALA A 67 12.69 6.18 15.96
CA ALA A 67 14.07 6.43 15.59
C ALA A 67 14.86 6.60 16.90
N SER A 68 15.89 5.78 17.07
CA SER A 68 17.05 6.08 17.91
C SER A 68 18.15 6.63 17.01
#